data_AF-Q2HUK1-F1
#
_entry.id   AF-Q2HUK1-F1
#
_cell.length_a   1.000
_cell.length_b   1.000
_cell.length_c   1.000
_cell.angle_alpha   90.00
_cell.angle_beta   90.00
_cell.angle_gamma   90.00
#
_symmetry.space_group_name_H-M   'P 1'
#
loop_
_entity.id
_entity.type
_entity.pdbx_description
1 polymer ?
#
loop_
_entity_poly.entity_id
_entity_poly.type
_entity_poly.pdbx_seq_one_letter_code
_entity_poly.pdbx_strand_id
1 'polypeptide(L)'
;MQNTRKSRPVEGFDFSSIGFGLPSLNALHLDDTIFQYFPDFMLLLAGCPNLEHLQVANQLQHPYDDIPIFHNLTQLTLCYNWELVGLVLQHCPMLQNLKLYKEYRDSRVEEYEGEGEKNWVEPELVPECLSSYLRTCTMDAFPDLQSELMLAKYILKNARMLQIMKIRNGNKAEHLEIEKQLSTFPKASATCEFLFFTYRA
;
A
#
# COMPACT_ATOMS: atom_id res chain seq x y z
N MET A 1 18.29 -30.44 -4.23
CA MET A 1 17.47 -30.79 -3.07
C MET A 1 16.67 -29.57 -2.68
N GLN A 2 15.36 -29.58 -2.94
CA GLN A 2 14.46 -28.45 -2.69
C GLN A 2 14.19 -28.35 -1.18
N ASN A 3 14.47 -27.18 -0.60
CA ASN A 3 14.23 -26.91 0.82
C ASN A 3 12.96 -26.07 0.93
N THR A 4 11.80 -26.73 0.90
CA THR A 4 10.51 -26.09 1.19
C THR A 4 10.41 -25.89 2.70
N ARG A 5 10.80 -24.70 3.19
CA ARG A 5 10.47 -24.27 4.55
C ARG A 5 8.97 -24.04 4.60
N LYS A 6 8.24 -25.02 5.15
CA LYS A 6 6.86 -24.83 5.60
C LYS A 6 6.89 -23.73 6.68
N SER A 7 6.11 -22.68 6.48
CA SER A 7 5.87 -21.64 7.48
C SER A 7 5.27 -22.28 8.73
N ARG A 8 5.78 -21.90 9.90
CA ARG A 8 5.16 -22.27 11.18
C ARG A 8 3.93 -21.38 11.38
N PRO A 9 2.79 -21.91 11.86
CA PRO A 9 1.65 -21.10 12.23
C PRO A 9 2.03 -20.17 13.40
N VAL A 10 1.47 -18.96 13.39
CA VAL A 10 1.61 -17.97 14.45
C VAL A 10 0.87 -18.50 15.68
N GLU A 11 1.53 -18.61 16.83
CA GLU A 11 0.85 -19.00 18.08
C GLU A 11 -0.22 -17.95 18.41
N GLY A 12 -1.49 -18.36 18.37
CA GLY A 12 -2.67 -17.49 18.56
C GLY A 12 -3.61 -17.43 17.35
N PHE A 13 -3.15 -17.81 16.15
CA PHE A 13 -3.98 -17.87 14.94
C PHE A 13 -3.95 -19.28 14.35
N ASP A 14 -4.82 -20.16 14.84
CA ASP A 14 -5.04 -21.46 14.21
C ASP A 14 -6.18 -21.35 13.18
N PHE A 15 -5.86 -21.69 11.92
CA PHE A 15 -6.84 -21.85 10.84
C PHE A 15 -7.99 -22.78 11.22
N SER A 16 -7.76 -23.74 12.11
CA SER A 16 -8.78 -24.69 12.57
C SER A 16 -9.90 -24.05 13.41
N SER A 17 -9.66 -22.86 13.99
CA SER A 17 -10.59 -22.22 14.92
C SER A 17 -11.64 -21.32 14.24
N ILE A 18 -11.46 -20.97 12.96
CA ILE A 18 -12.26 -19.91 12.30
C ILE A 18 -13.24 -20.44 11.25
N GLY A 19 -13.10 -21.69 10.76
CA GLY A 19 -14.06 -22.31 9.84
C GLY A 19 -14.22 -21.64 8.46
N PHE A 20 -13.58 -20.50 8.22
CA PHE A 20 -13.56 -19.77 6.96
C PHE A 20 -12.12 -19.67 6.46
N GLY A 21 -11.88 -20.19 5.26
CA GLY A 21 -10.62 -20.08 4.57
C GLY A 21 -10.86 -20.13 3.08
N LEU A 22 -10.19 -19.25 2.35
CA LEU A 22 -10.21 -19.20 0.90
C LEU A 22 -8.82 -19.58 0.37
N PRO A 23 -8.37 -20.83 0.58
CA PRO A 23 -6.99 -21.24 0.32
C PRO A 23 -6.60 -21.15 -1.16
N SER A 24 -7.56 -21.13 -2.07
CA SER A 24 -7.30 -20.99 -3.52
C SER A 24 -7.42 -19.55 -4.02
N LEU A 25 -7.80 -18.59 -3.16
CA LEU A 25 -7.98 -17.20 -3.57
C LEU A 25 -6.62 -16.53 -3.73
N ASN A 26 -6.35 -16.05 -4.95
CA ASN A 26 -5.12 -15.33 -5.30
C ASN A 26 -5.33 -13.82 -5.45
N ALA A 27 -6.57 -13.38 -5.68
CA ALA A 27 -6.93 -11.98 -5.80
C ALA A 27 -8.18 -11.67 -4.96
N LEU A 28 -8.13 -10.58 -4.21
CA LEU A 28 -9.20 -10.12 -3.34
C LEU A 28 -9.40 -8.61 -3.53
N HIS A 29 -10.60 -8.24 -3.94
CA HIS A 29 -10.99 -6.85 -4.17
C HIS A 29 -12.08 -6.48 -3.17
N LEU A 30 -11.79 -5.45 -2.38
CA LEU A 30 -12.60 -5.00 -1.26
C LEU A 30 -13.00 -3.55 -1.50
N ASP A 31 -13.93 -3.38 -2.44
CA ASP A 31 -14.54 -2.09 -2.77
C ASP A 31 -15.72 -1.84 -1.80
N ASP A 32 -15.82 -0.64 -1.22
CA ASP A 32 -16.90 -0.24 -0.30
C ASP A 32 -17.04 -1.10 0.99
N THR A 33 -15.99 -1.80 1.44
CA THR A 33 -16.06 -2.72 2.61
C THR A 33 -15.56 -2.11 3.91
N ILE A 34 -16.47 -1.73 4.82
CA ILE A 34 -16.08 -1.10 6.09
C ILE A 34 -15.69 -2.21 7.08
N PHE A 35 -14.39 -2.34 7.35
CA PHE A 35 -13.92 -3.11 8.49
C PHE A 35 -14.03 -2.22 9.73
N GLN A 36 -15.01 -2.52 10.57
CA GLN A 36 -15.19 -1.81 11.83
C GLN A 36 -14.01 -2.04 12.79
N TYR A 37 -13.33 -3.19 12.66
CA TYR A 37 -12.20 -3.56 13.49
C TYR A 37 -11.03 -4.05 12.64
N PHE A 38 -9.83 -3.52 12.91
CA PHE A 38 -8.59 -3.94 12.27
C PHE A 38 -8.31 -5.46 12.33
N PRO A 39 -8.61 -6.18 13.43
CA PRO A 39 -8.48 -7.63 13.50
C PRO A 39 -9.28 -8.39 12.43
N ASP A 40 -10.46 -7.92 12.03
CA ASP A 40 -11.29 -8.60 11.02
C ASP A 40 -10.62 -8.60 9.64
N PHE A 41 -9.98 -7.48 9.31
CA PHE A 41 -9.18 -7.37 8.09
C PHE A 41 -7.98 -8.34 8.14
N MET A 42 -7.30 -8.41 9.28
CA MET A 42 -6.19 -9.35 9.47
C MET A 42 -6.62 -10.81 9.41
N LEU A 43 -7.76 -11.15 10.01
CA LEU A 43 -8.37 -12.48 9.93
C LEU A 43 -8.70 -12.86 8.49
N LEU A 44 -9.24 -11.93 7.71
CA LEU A 44 -9.52 -12.16 6.29
C LEU A 44 -8.26 -12.45 5.50
N LEU A 45 -7.19 -11.67 5.68
CA LEU A 45 -5.92 -11.90 5.00
C LEU A 45 -5.26 -13.21 5.46
N ALA A 46 -5.31 -13.52 6.75
CA ALA A 46 -4.84 -14.79 7.28
C ALA A 46 -5.58 -15.97 6.65
N GLY A 47 -6.90 -15.86 6.46
CA GLY A 47 -7.74 -16.86 5.79
C GLY A 47 -7.45 -17.05 4.29
N CYS A 48 -6.64 -16.19 3.68
CA CYS A 48 -6.27 -16.22 2.26
C CYS A 48 -4.76 -16.44 2.08
N PRO A 49 -4.22 -17.63 2.42
CA PRO A 49 -2.77 -17.86 2.48
C PRO A 49 -2.05 -17.69 1.14
N ASN A 50 -2.74 -17.83 0.00
CA ASN A 50 -2.16 -17.70 -1.35
C ASN A 50 -2.50 -16.36 -2.03
N LEU A 51 -2.94 -15.36 -1.25
CA LEU A 51 -3.31 -14.07 -1.80
C LEU A 51 -2.08 -13.33 -2.34
N GLU A 52 -2.12 -12.99 -3.63
CA GLU A 52 -1.07 -12.27 -4.35
C GLU A 52 -1.47 -10.82 -4.67
N HIS A 53 -2.77 -10.61 -4.92
CA HIS A 53 -3.36 -9.33 -5.30
C HIS A 53 -4.40 -8.89 -4.29
N LEU A 54 -4.21 -7.71 -3.72
CA LEU A 54 -5.16 -7.12 -2.77
C LEU A 54 -5.51 -5.70 -3.21
N GLN A 55 -6.82 -5.40 -3.25
CA GLN A 55 -7.33 -4.05 -3.41
C GLN A 55 -8.24 -3.69 -2.23
N VAL A 56 -7.98 -2.56 -1.57
CA VAL A 56 -8.74 -2.07 -0.40
C VAL A 56 -9.00 -0.58 -0.54
N ALA A 57 -10.28 -0.19 -0.48
CA ALA A 57 -10.70 1.22 -0.60
C ALA A 57 -10.86 1.94 0.75
N ASN A 58 -10.85 1.23 1.87
CA ASN A 58 -11.41 1.74 3.12
C ASN A 58 -10.42 2.18 4.22
N GLN A 59 -10.96 3.02 5.10
CA GLN A 59 -10.33 3.45 6.35
C GLN A 59 -10.39 2.29 7.35
N LEU A 60 -9.24 1.85 7.85
CA LEU A 60 -9.15 0.96 8.99
C LEU A 60 -8.82 1.80 10.23
N GLN A 61 -9.40 1.46 11.38
CA GLN A 61 -9.06 2.11 12.65
C GLN A 61 -7.97 1.31 13.37
N HIS A 62 -6.83 1.97 13.60
CA HIS A 62 -5.73 1.60 14.48
C HIS A 62 -5.15 0.17 14.32
N PRO A 63 -3.95 0.03 13.73
CA PRO A 63 -3.26 -1.25 13.69
C PRO A 63 -2.93 -1.75 15.11
N TYR A 64 -3.08 -3.06 15.33
CA TYR A 64 -2.64 -3.77 16.53
C TYR A 64 -1.16 -4.16 16.43
N ASP A 65 -0.49 -4.46 17.54
CA ASP A 65 0.95 -4.79 17.56
C ASP A 65 1.28 -6.15 16.91
N ASP A 66 0.36 -7.13 16.93
CA ASP A 66 0.58 -8.48 16.43
C ASP A 66 0.03 -8.68 15.00
N ILE A 67 0.75 -8.13 14.02
CA ILE A 67 0.38 -8.23 12.60
C ILE A 67 1.18 -9.34 11.90
N PRO A 68 0.51 -10.30 11.21
CA PRO A 68 1.21 -11.35 10.47
C PRO A 68 1.95 -10.79 9.25
N ILE A 69 2.97 -11.53 8.80
CA ILE A 69 3.72 -11.21 7.57
C ILE A 69 3.04 -11.89 6.37
N PHE A 70 2.75 -11.12 5.33
CA PHE A 70 2.11 -11.57 4.09
C PHE A 70 3.15 -11.80 3.00
N HIS A 71 3.77 -12.99 3.01
CA HIS A 71 4.86 -13.33 2.08
C HIS A 71 4.43 -13.46 0.61
N ASN A 72 3.15 -13.65 0.33
CA ASN A 72 2.66 -13.90 -1.03
C ASN A 72 2.12 -12.65 -1.72
N LEU A 73 1.83 -11.57 -0.98
CA LEU A 73 1.32 -10.34 -1.57
C LEU A 73 2.40 -9.66 -2.41
N THR A 74 2.16 -9.63 -3.72
CA THR A 74 3.05 -9.00 -4.70
C THR A 74 2.43 -7.76 -5.30
N GLN A 75 1.11 -7.61 -5.27
CA GLN A 75 0.41 -6.46 -5.84
C GLN A 75 -0.63 -5.93 -4.88
N LEU A 76 -0.60 -4.61 -4.69
CA LEU A 76 -1.44 -3.94 -3.73
C LEU A 76 -1.98 -2.62 -4.28
N THR A 77 -3.29 -2.43 -4.16
CA THR A 77 -3.98 -1.17 -4.47
C THR A 77 -4.70 -0.67 -3.23
N LEU A 78 -4.35 0.53 -2.74
CA LEU A 78 -4.93 1.12 -1.54
C LEU A 78 -5.46 2.53 -1.78
N CYS A 79 -6.54 2.89 -1.10
CA CYS A 79 -6.85 4.29 -0.86
C CYS A 79 -5.76 4.93 0.05
N TYR A 80 -5.52 6.24 -0.04
CA TYR A 80 -4.59 6.94 0.85
C TYR A 80 -5.05 6.87 2.32
N ASN A 81 -4.55 5.84 3.01
CA ASN A 81 -4.59 5.69 4.46
C ASN A 81 -3.16 5.40 4.93
N TRP A 82 -2.53 6.38 5.58
CA TRP A 82 -1.10 6.33 5.89
C TRP A 82 -0.74 5.26 6.92
N GLU A 83 -1.64 4.94 7.86
CA GLU A 83 -1.44 3.84 8.80
C GLU A 83 -1.36 2.50 8.05
N LEU A 84 -2.30 2.27 7.12
CA LEU A 84 -2.32 1.06 6.31
C LEU A 84 -1.13 1.00 5.36
N VAL A 85 -0.72 2.12 4.75
CA VAL A 85 0.47 2.19 3.89
C VAL A 85 1.73 1.82 4.69
N GLY A 86 1.90 2.36 5.90
CA GLY A 86 3.04 2.02 6.76
C GLY A 86 3.08 0.53 7.09
N LEU A 87 1.93 -0.02 7.46
CA LEU A 87 1.76 -1.42 7.80
C LEU A 87 2.09 -2.36 6.64
N VAL A 88 1.51 -2.13 5.46
CA VAL A 88 1.72 -3.03 4.31
C VAL A 88 3.16 -2.99 3.83
N LEU A 89 3.82 -1.83 3.90
CA LEU A 89 5.24 -1.75 3.56
C LEU A 89 6.06 -2.61 4.52
N GLN A 90 5.74 -2.62 5.82
CA GLN A 90 6.45 -3.42 6.82
C GLN A 90 6.13 -4.92 6.75
N HIS A 91 4.88 -5.29 6.45
CA HIS A 91 4.39 -6.66 6.57
C HIS A 91 4.21 -7.41 5.24
N CYS A 92 4.41 -6.78 4.09
CA CYS A 92 4.33 -7.43 2.77
C CYS A 92 5.72 -7.47 2.10
N PRO A 93 6.68 -8.28 2.59
CA PRO A 93 8.10 -8.20 2.20
C PRO A 93 8.36 -8.48 0.72
N MET A 94 7.44 -9.14 0.01
CA MET A 94 7.56 -9.48 -1.42
C MET A 94 6.79 -8.53 -2.35
N LEU A 95 6.31 -7.38 -1.85
CA LEU A 95 5.50 -6.45 -2.64
C LEU A 95 6.29 -5.88 -3.83
N GLN A 96 5.75 -6.06 -5.04
CA GLN A 96 6.35 -5.64 -6.31
C GLN A 96 5.61 -4.46 -6.95
N ASN A 97 4.28 -4.39 -6.78
CA ASN A 97 3.44 -3.37 -7.39
C ASN A 97 2.59 -2.69 -6.31
N LEU A 98 2.83 -1.39 -6.09
CA LEU A 98 2.04 -0.56 -5.20
C LEU A 98 1.26 0.47 -6.01
N LYS A 99 -0.05 0.55 -5.81
CA LYS A 99 -0.92 1.60 -6.33
C LYS A 99 -1.64 2.28 -5.18
N LEU A 100 -1.53 3.61 -5.12
CA LEU A 100 -2.23 4.46 -4.18
C LEU A 100 -3.18 5.36 -4.96
N TYR A 101 -4.38 5.58 -4.43
CA TYR A 101 -5.37 6.47 -5.02
C TYR A 101 -6.19 7.18 -3.94
N LYS A 102 -6.83 8.31 -4.29
CA LYS A 102 -7.92 8.87 -3.47
C LYS A 102 -9.25 8.42 -4.07
N GLU A 103 -10.14 7.92 -3.22
CA GLU A 103 -11.53 7.68 -3.59
C GLU A 103 -12.32 8.98 -3.43
N TYR A 104 -13.03 9.40 -4.49
CA TYR A 104 -13.95 10.53 -4.45
C TYR A 104 -15.35 9.99 -4.15
N ARG A 105 -15.77 9.98 -2.88
CA ARG A 105 -17.14 9.62 -2.52
C ARG A 105 -18.11 10.75 -2.89
N ASP A 106 -19.36 10.41 -3.29
CA ASP A 106 -20.43 11.40 -3.52
C ASP A 106 -20.63 12.21 -2.23
N SER A 107 -20.56 13.54 -2.33
CA SER A 107 -20.52 14.54 -1.26
C SER A 107 -21.80 14.62 -0.40
N ARG A 108 -22.62 13.57 -0.38
CA ARG A 108 -23.89 13.49 0.36
C ARG A 108 -23.80 12.69 1.65
N VAL A 109 -22.67 12.04 1.90
CA VAL A 109 -22.38 11.41 3.19
C VAL A 109 -21.48 12.38 3.93
N GLU A 110 -21.95 12.94 5.04
CA GLU A 110 -21.13 13.75 5.93
C GLU A 110 -19.86 12.96 6.24
N GLU A 111 -18.70 13.50 5.82
CA GLU A 111 -17.42 12.98 6.24
C GLU A 111 -17.42 13.07 7.76
N TYR A 112 -17.40 11.93 8.45
CA TYR A 112 -17.05 11.93 9.86
C TYR A 112 -15.69 12.62 9.94
N GLU A 113 -15.66 13.82 10.53
CA GLU A 113 -14.46 14.50 10.97
C GLU A 113 -13.83 13.62 12.07
N GLY A 114 -13.24 12.50 11.66
CA GLY A 114 -12.34 11.73 12.50
C GLY A 114 -11.15 12.61 12.86
N GLU A 115 -10.56 12.33 14.04
CA GLU A 115 -9.30 12.95 14.48
C GLU A 115 -8.35 13.10 13.29
N GLY A 116 -7.94 14.34 13.01
CA GLY A 116 -7.47 14.81 11.70
C GLY A 116 -6.56 13.85 10.95
N GLU A 117 -6.71 13.82 9.61
CA GLU A 117 -5.90 12.99 8.70
C GLU A 117 -4.43 13.01 9.13
N LYS A 118 -3.93 11.88 9.65
CA LYS A 118 -2.56 11.77 10.11
C LYS A 118 -1.64 11.96 8.92
N ASN A 119 -0.67 12.86 8.98
CA ASN A 119 0.30 12.99 7.89
C ASN A 119 1.16 11.72 7.74
N TRP A 120 1.68 11.48 6.54
CA TRP A 120 2.65 10.42 6.32
C TRP A 120 3.91 10.64 7.18
N VAL A 121 4.40 9.58 7.82
CA VAL A 121 5.64 9.59 8.61
C VAL A 121 6.62 8.57 8.01
N GLU A 122 7.85 9.00 7.73
CA GLU A 122 8.92 8.14 7.24
C GLU A 122 9.26 7.05 8.29
N PRO A 123 9.16 5.74 7.93
CA PRO A 123 9.56 4.66 8.83
C PRO A 123 11.07 4.69 9.15
N GLU A 124 11.44 4.37 10.39
CA GLU A 124 12.85 4.34 10.83
C GLU A 124 13.69 3.32 10.06
N LEU A 125 13.09 2.17 9.75
CA LEU A 125 13.73 1.10 8.98
C LEU A 125 13.15 1.04 7.59
N VAL A 126 14.01 0.81 6.61
CA VAL A 126 13.61 0.61 5.22
C VAL A 126 12.98 -0.78 5.09
N PRO A 127 11.71 -0.89 4.68
CA PRO A 127 11.06 -2.18 4.55
C PRO A 127 11.68 -3.03 3.43
N GLU A 128 11.66 -4.35 3.64
CA GLU A 128 12.28 -5.31 2.72
C GLU A 128 11.68 -5.21 1.31
N CYS A 129 10.35 -5.06 1.23
CA CYS A 129 9.65 -4.93 -0.04
C CYS A 129 10.16 -3.74 -0.85
N LEU A 130 10.39 -2.61 -0.17
CA LEU A 130 10.85 -1.40 -0.81
C LEU A 130 12.28 -1.56 -1.31
N SER A 131 13.18 -2.04 -0.45
CA SER A 131 14.60 -2.17 -0.79
C SER A 131 14.91 -3.20 -1.87
N SER A 132 14.11 -4.28 -1.97
CA SER A 132 14.49 -5.48 -2.74
C SER A 132 13.50 -5.94 -3.80
N TYR A 133 12.22 -5.54 -3.73
CA TYR A 133 11.17 -6.15 -4.56
C TYR A 133 10.30 -5.16 -5.33
N LEU A 134 10.12 -3.93 -4.85
CA LEU A 134 9.22 -2.97 -5.46
C LEU A 134 9.69 -2.57 -6.87
N ARG A 135 8.90 -2.92 -7.89
CA ARG A 135 9.17 -2.65 -9.31
C ARG A 135 8.34 -1.50 -9.85
N THR A 136 7.11 -1.36 -9.41
CA THR A 136 6.25 -0.25 -9.85
C THR A 136 5.54 0.41 -8.69
N CYS A 137 5.53 1.74 -8.70
CA CYS A 137 4.69 2.53 -7.82
C CYS A 137 3.78 3.42 -8.67
N THR A 138 2.47 3.43 -8.38
CA THR A 138 1.51 4.37 -8.96
C THR A 138 0.90 5.19 -7.84
N MET A 139 0.94 6.51 -7.96
CA MET A 139 0.30 7.45 -7.03
C MET A 139 -0.68 8.27 -7.83
N ASP A 140 -1.98 8.06 -7.57
CA ASP A 140 -3.09 8.69 -8.26
C ASP A 140 -3.81 9.66 -7.33
N ALA A 141 -4.04 10.89 -7.79
CA ALA A 141 -4.43 12.04 -6.97
C ALA A 141 -3.41 12.41 -5.88
N PHE A 142 -3.34 13.70 -5.56
CA PHE A 142 -2.49 14.28 -4.51
C PHE A 142 -3.38 15.20 -3.64
N PRO A 143 -4.35 14.65 -2.89
CA PRO A 143 -5.19 15.45 -2.00
C PRO A 143 -4.38 16.27 -0.98
N ASP A 144 -3.27 15.74 -0.47
CA ASP A 144 -2.30 16.45 0.37
C ASP A 144 -0.92 16.43 -0.29
N LEU A 145 -0.54 17.51 -0.96
CA LEU A 145 0.75 17.58 -1.65
C LEU A 145 1.95 17.20 -0.76
N GLN A 146 1.90 17.44 0.56
CA GLN A 146 3.03 17.16 1.46
C GLN A 146 3.23 15.67 1.72
N SER A 147 2.22 14.97 2.24
CA SER A 147 2.34 13.55 2.63
C SER A 147 2.71 12.65 1.44
N GLU A 148 2.08 12.88 0.30
CA GLU A 148 2.31 12.15 -0.93
C GLU A 148 3.73 12.39 -1.46
N LEU A 149 4.22 13.63 -1.43
CA LEU A 149 5.60 13.92 -1.84
C LEU A 149 6.62 13.29 -0.89
N MET A 150 6.35 13.27 0.43
CA MET A 150 7.23 12.62 1.40
C MET A 150 7.32 11.12 1.13
N LEU A 151 6.18 10.45 0.93
CA LEU A 151 6.16 9.03 0.57
C LEU A 151 6.86 8.78 -0.77
N ALA A 152 6.60 9.61 -1.78
CA ALA A 152 7.22 9.46 -3.09
C ALA A 152 8.75 9.55 -3.00
N LYS A 153 9.27 10.55 -2.30
CA LYS A 153 10.71 10.72 -2.05
C LYS A 153 11.28 9.55 -1.25
N TYR A 154 10.57 9.07 -0.25
CA TYR A 154 10.97 7.89 0.52
C TYR A 154 11.09 6.65 -0.37
N ILE A 155 10.13 6.42 -1.24
CA ILE A 155 10.15 5.30 -2.20
C ILE A 155 11.35 5.45 -3.14
N LEU A 156 11.55 6.62 -3.75
CA LEU A 156 12.66 6.87 -4.66
C LEU A 156 14.03 6.68 -4.01
N LYS A 157 14.19 7.15 -2.77
CA LYS A 157 15.43 7.05 -1.97
C LYS A 157 15.81 5.61 -1.65
N ASN A 158 14.84 4.71 -1.54
CA ASN A 158 15.05 3.38 -0.96
C ASN A 158 14.82 2.23 -1.96
N ALA A 159 14.02 2.44 -3.00
CA ALA A 159 13.61 1.38 -3.92
C ALA A 159 14.63 1.12 -5.02
N ARG A 160 15.52 0.15 -4.79
CA ARG A 160 16.62 -0.20 -5.72
C ARG A 160 16.16 -0.93 -6.98
N MET A 161 15.03 -1.63 -6.90
CA MET A 161 14.46 -2.40 -8.01
C MET A 161 13.34 -1.66 -8.75
N LEU A 162 13.08 -0.40 -8.39
CA LEU A 162 11.99 0.37 -8.98
C LEU A 162 12.29 0.65 -10.45
N GLN A 163 11.36 0.25 -11.31
CA GLN A 163 11.44 0.42 -12.77
C GLN A 163 10.56 1.58 -13.21
N ILE A 164 9.36 1.70 -12.64
CA ILE A 164 8.38 2.70 -13.07
C ILE A 164 7.76 3.37 -11.86
N MET A 165 7.81 4.70 -11.84
CA MET A 165 7.01 5.53 -10.95
C MET A 165 5.98 6.32 -11.76
N LYS A 166 4.70 6.02 -11.56
CA LYS A 166 3.58 6.68 -12.24
C LYS A 166 2.95 7.69 -11.30
N ILE A 167 2.84 8.93 -11.73
CA ILE A 167 2.22 10.01 -10.98
C ILE A 167 1.06 10.54 -11.81
N ARG A 168 -0.14 10.53 -11.23
CA ARG A 168 -1.33 11.14 -11.85
C ARG A 168 -1.90 12.21 -10.93
N ASN A 169 -2.02 13.44 -11.45
CA ASN A 169 -2.66 14.54 -10.73
C ASN A 169 -3.57 15.35 -11.66
N GLY A 170 -4.73 15.76 -11.16
CA GLY A 170 -5.70 16.59 -11.88
C GLY A 170 -5.35 18.07 -11.91
N ASN A 171 -4.68 18.55 -10.88
CA ASN A 171 -4.28 19.94 -10.78
C ASN A 171 -2.99 20.17 -11.59
N LYS A 172 -3.08 20.93 -12.69
CA LYS A 172 -1.94 21.20 -13.58
C LYS A 172 -0.80 21.95 -12.90
N ALA A 173 -1.10 22.88 -11.98
CA ALA A 173 -0.06 23.67 -11.31
C ALA A 173 0.76 22.81 -10.35
N GLU A 174 0.07 22.01 -9.53
CA GLU A 174 0.71 21.04 -8.64
C GLU A 174 1.44 19.95 -9.42
N HIS A 175 0.87 19.49 -10.54
CA HIS A 175 1.49 18.47 -11.39
C HIS A 175 2.90 18.87 -11.84
N LEU A 176 3.08 20.12 -12.30
CA LEU A 176 4.38 20.66 -12.69
C LEU A 176 5.35 20.76 -11.51
N GLU A 177 4.86 21.14 -10.32
CA GLU A 177 5.68 21.22 -9.12
C GLU A 177 6.13 19.83 -8.65
N ILE A 178 5.23 18.85 -8.64
CA ILE A 178 5.55 17.45 -8.30
C ILE A 178 6.58 16.90 -9.29
N GLU A 179 6.36 17.11 -10.60
CA GLU A 179 7.28 16.66 -11.64
C GLU A 179 8.68 17.24 -11.43
N LYS A 180 8.77 18.55 -11.19
CA LYS A 180 10.05 19.24 -10.93
C LYS A 180 10.75 18.69 -9.69
N GLN A 181 10.03 18.52 -8.58
CA GLN A 181 10.61 18.03 -7.33
C GLN A 181 11.08 16.58 -7.45
N LEU A 182 10.28 15.68 -8.03
CA LEU A 182 10.61 14.26 -8.11
C LEU A 182 11.67 13.97 -9.18
N SER A 183 11.66 14.68 -10.32
CA SER A 183 12.64 14.46 -11.39
C SER A 183 14.05 14.87 -10.99
N THR A 184 14.19 15.84 -10.08
CA THR A 184 15.49 16.29 -9.56
C THR A 184 15.94 15.53 -8.31
N PHE A 185 15.07 14.70 -7.72
CA PHE A 185 15.35 13.99 -6.49
C PHE A 185 16.25 12.76 -6.72
N PRO A 186 17.25 12.48 -5.86
CA PRO A 186 18.08 11.30 -5.97
C PRO A 186 17.28 10.00 -5.89
N LYS A 187 17.58 9.04 -6.77
CA LYS A 187 16.90 7.74 -6.85
C LYS A 187 17.87 6.61 -6.56
N ALA A 188 17.44 5.62 -5.78
CA ALA A 188 18.20 4.39 -5.54
C ALA A 188 18.30 3.50 -6.78
N SER A 189 17.25 3.50 -7.62
CA SER A 189 17.24 2.79 -8.90
C SER A 189 17.66 3.71 -10.04
N ALA A 190 18.75 3.34 -10.73
CA ALA A 190 19.22 4.03 -11.92
C ALA A 190 18.30 3.82 -13.14
N THR A 191 17.48 2.76 -13.15
CA THR A 191 16.58 2.42 -14.25
C THR A 191 15.15 2.92 -14.02
N CYS A 192 14.89 3.64 -12.93
CA CYS A 192 13.54 4.13 -12.64
C CYS A 192 13.14 5.25 -13.61
N GLU A 193 12.11 5.00 -14.39
CA GLU A 193 11.44 5.94 -15.27
C GLU A 193 10.24 6.59 -14.58
N PHE A 194 10.01 7.87 -14.87
CA PHE A 194 8.82 8.58 -14.41
C PHE A 194 7.79 8.67 -15.53
N LEU A 195 6.53 8.42 -15.21
CA LEU A 195 5.41 8.63 -16.11
C LEU A 195 4.39 9.56 -15.44
N PHE A 196 4.33 10.79 -15.92
CA PHE A 196 3.43 11.83 -15.42
C PHE A 196 2.18 11.90 -16.30
N PHE A 197 1.00 11.87 -15.67
CA PHE A 197 -0.29 11.95 -16.35
C PHE A 197 -1.19 13.00 -15.71
N THR A 198 -1.99 13.69 -16.53
CA THR A 198 -3.11 14.52 -16.07
C THR A 198 -4.43 13.83 -16.39
N TYR A 199 -5.48 14.07 -15.60
CA TYR A 199 -6.84 13.68 -16.04
C TYR A 199 -7.17 14.42 -17.34
N ARG A 200 -7.84 13.72 -18.27
CA ARG A 200 -8.35 14.38 -19.49
C ARG A 200 -9.51 15.28 -19.07
N ALA A 201 -9.46 16.54 -19.50
CA ALA A 201 -10.55 17.50 -19.36
C ALA A 201 -11.75 17.11 -20.23
#